data_AF-A0A970DKP7-F1
#
_entry.id   AF-A0A970DKP7-F1
#
_cell.length_a   1.000
_cell.length_b   1.000
_cell.length_c   1.000
_cell.angle_alpha   90.00
_cell.angle_beta   90.00
_cell.angle_gamma   90.00
#
_symmetry.space_group_name_H-M   'P 1'
#
loop_
_entity.id
_entity.type
_entity.pdbx_description
1 polymer ?
#
loop_
_entity_poly.entity_id
_entity_poly.type
_entity_poly.pdbx_seq_one_letter_code
_entity_poly.pdbx_strand_id
1 'polypeptide(L)'
;MDRRVRKTRKLLKEALVALMTEKDFRKITVTELTKKADINRGTFYLHYFDIYDLLEEMENEALDYIKKIIEKYSNPVDYYKILINIIEYVKGKKTFFQQIFGENGDIAFINKLKQEMKKIFIRTNKDIPQKGGIFQEAFASFIVSGGMGVFQEWLEQNCEPPIHTLIYQFYDTFSKITI
;
A
#
# COMPACT_ATOMS: atom_id res chain seq x y z
N MET A 1 2.71 18.56 -17.45
CA MET A 1 3.90 17.76 -17.11
C MET A 1 4.46 17.16 -18.39
N ASP A 2 5.75 17.38 -18.66
CA ASP A 2 6.42 16.93 -19.89
C ASP A 2 6.39 15.39 -20.00
N ARG A 3 6.12 14.88 -21.20
CA ARG A 3 6.11 13.44 -21.53
C ARG A 3 7.45 12.77 -21.20
N ARG A 4 8.57 13.49 -21.39
CA ARG A 4 9.92 13.02 -21.09
C ARG A 4 10.10 12.79 -19.59
N VAL A 5 9.68 13.73 -18.76
CA VAL A 5 9.74 13.62 -17.29
C VAL A 5 8.94 12.40 -16.82
N ARG A 6 7.72 12.21 -17.32
CA ARG A 6 6.90 11.03 -16.99
C ARG A 6 7.58 9.71 -17.36
N LYS A 7 8.19 9.65 -18.55
CA LYS A 7 8.93 8.47 -19.01
C LYS A 7 10.12 8.17 -18.09
N THR A 8 10.94 9.18 -17.79
CA THR A 8 12.11 9.03 -16.90
C THR A 8 11.70 8.55 -15.51
N ARG A 9 10.68 9.17 -14.90
CA ARG A 9 10.19 8.75 -13.58
C ARG A 9 9.68 7.32 -13.59
N LYS A 10 8.93 6.93 -14.63
CA LYS A 10 8.44 5.56 -14.79
C LYS A 10 9.61 4.54 -14.83
N LEU A 11 10.61 4.79 -15.67
CA LEU A 11 11.78 3.91 -15.78
C LEU A 11 12.55 3.78 -14.46
N LEU A 12 12.71 4.89 -13.73
CA LEU A 12 13.37 4.87 -12.42
C LEU A 12 12.58 4.05 -11.39
N LYS A 13 11.24 4.18 -11.35
CA LYS A 13 10.38 3.38 -10.45
C LYS A 13 10.46 1.89 -10.79
N GLU A 14 10.39 1.53 -12.07
CA GLU A 14 10.51 0.14 -12.52
C GLU A 14 11.87 -0.45 -12.17
N ALA A 15 12.95 0.31 -12.36
CA ALA A 15 14.30 -0.10 -12.00
C ALA A 15 14.49 -0.26 -10.49
N LEU A 16 13.89 0.62 -9.68
CA LEU A 16 13.95 0.51 -8.22
C LEU A 16 13.27 -0.77 -7.74
N VAL A 17 12.04 -1.03 -8.21
CA VAL A 17 11.31 -2.26 -7.86
C VAL A 17 12.09 -3.50 -8.27
N ALA A 18 12.69 -3.51 -9.46
CA ALA A 18 13.52 -4.64 -9.91
C ALA A 18 14.72 -4.86 -8.97
N LEU A 19 15.43 -3.80 -8.59
CA LEU A 19 16.58 -3.91 -7.68
C LEU A 19 16.17 -4.35 -6.26
N MET A 20 14.99 -3.94 -5.79
CA MET A 20 14.47 -4.40 -4.49
C MET A 20 14.20 -5.91 -4.47
N THR A 21 13.87 -6.53 -5.61
CA THR A 21 13.76 -8.00 -5.69
C THR A 21 15.11 -8.73 -5.63
N GLU A 22 16.20 -8.03 -5.92
CA GLU A 22 17.55 -8.61 -5.97
C GLU A 22 18.29 -8.40 -4.64
N LYS A 23 17.98 -7.33 -3.91
CA LYS A 23 18.65 -6.98 -2.64
C LYS A 23 17.84 -5.99 -1.81
N ASP A 24 18.19 -5.93 -0.53
CA ASP A 24 17.67 -4.95 0.42
C ASP A 24 17.77 -3.50 -0.13
N PHE A 25 16.67 -2.75 -0.01
CA PHE A 25 16.56 -1.36 -0.45
C PHE A 25 17.69 -0.47 0.07
N ARG A 26 18.10 -0.66 1.34
CA ARG A 26 19.17 0.12 1.99
C ARG A 26 20.55 -0.08 1.35
N LYS A 27 20.71 -1.13 0.54
CA LYS A 27 21.94 -1.45 -0.20
C LYS A 27 21.87 -1.03 -1.66
N ILE A 28 20.78 -0.42 -2.12
CA ILE A 28 20.65 0.12 -3.48
C ILE A 28 21.39 1.46 -3.55
N THR A 29 22.13 1.69 -4.62
CA THR A 29 22.79 2.98 -4.88
C THR A 29 22.16 3.68 -6.08
N VAL A 30 22.28 5.02 -6.13
CA VAL A 30 21.87 5.81 -7.31
C VAL A 30 22.57 5.32 -8.58
N THR A 31 23.84 4.89 -8.48
CA THR A 31 24.61 4.37 -9.62
C THR A 31 24.00 3.09 -10.19
N GLU A 32 23.63 2.13 -9.33
CA GLU A 32 23.00 0.89 -9.79
C GLU A 32 21.61 1.14 -10.35
N LEU A 33 20.83 2.00 -9.69
CA LEU A 33 19.50 2.39 -10.15
C LEU A 33 19.54 3.00 -11.54
N THR A 34 20.41 4.00 -11.74
CA THR A 34 20.55 4.71 -13.01
C THR A 34 21.07 3.80 -14.13
N LYS A 35 21.99 2.89 -13.80
CA LYS A 35 22.44 1.84 -14.74
C LYS A 35 21.31 0.88 -15.12
N LYS A 36 20.52 0.41 -14.15
CA LYS A 36 19.38 -0.49 -14.39
C LYS A 36 18.27 0.18 -15.21
N ALA A 37 18.05 1.46 -14.99
CA ALA A 37 17.03 2.25 -15.69
C ALA A 37 17.46 2.78 -17.07
N ASP A 38 18.73 2.59 -17.45
CA ASP A 38 19.37 3.19 -18.64
C ASP A 38 19.19 4.72 -18.69
N ILE A 39 19.48 5.38 -17.58
CA ILE A 39 19.33 6.83 -17.40
C ILE A 39 20.66 7.43 -16.94
N ASN A 40 21.02 8.59 -17.48
CA ASN A 40 22.19 9.32 -17.00
C ASN A 40 22.00 9.75 -15.54
N ARG A 41 23.03 9.59 -14.71
CA ARG A 41 23.00 9.95 -13.29
C ARG A 41 22.68 11.43 -13.04
N GLY A 42 23.11 12.35 -13.91
CA GLY A 42 22.70 13.75 -13.85
C GLY A 42 21.20 13.94 -14.02
N THR A 43 20.57 13.16 -14.92
CA THR A 43 19.11 13.19 -15.14
C THR A 43 18.34 12.68 -13.92
N PHE A 44 18.88 11.72 -13.16
CA PHE A 44 18.27 11.29 -11.90
C PHE A 44 18.16 12.45 -10.91
N TYR A 45 19.23 13.23 -10.74
CA TYR A 45 19.27 14.36 -9.82
C TYR A 45 18.42 15.56 -10.26
N LEU A 46 17.90 15.58 -11.50
CA LEU A 46 16.87 16.54 -11.92
C LEU A 46 15.47 16.19 -11.37
N HIS A 47 15.30 14.97 -10.85
CA HIS A 47 14.01 14.46 -10.40
C HIS A 47 13.99 14.12 -8.92
N TYR A 48 15.10 13.60 -8.38
CA TYR A 48 15.16 13.09 -7.02
C TYR A 48 16.47 13.44 -6.35
N PHE A 49 16.42 13.68 -5.04
CA PHE A 49 17.62 13.91 -4.22
C PHE A 49 18.43 12.62 -4.05
N ASP A 50 17.75 11.53 -3.72
CA ASP A 50 18.31 10.20 -3.53
C ASP A 50 17.27 9.11 -3.80
N ILE A 51 17.61 7.85 -3.50
CA ILE A 51 16.70 6.71 -3.71
C ILE A 51 15.53 6.68 -2.71
N TYR A 52 15.64 7.36 -1.57
CA TYR A 52 14.59 7.46 -0.56
C TYR A 52 13.50 8.43 -1.02
N ASP A 53 13.88 9.56 -1.63
CA ASP A 53 12.95 10.51 -2.25
C ASP A 53 12.11 9.84 -3.36
N LEU A 54 12.75 9.00 -4.20
CA LEU A 54 12.03 8.18 -5.19
C LEU A 54 11.04 7.19 -4.54
N LEU A 55 11.47 6.50 -3.48
CA LEU A 55 10.62 5.55 -2.77
C LEU A 55 9.43 6.26 -2.13
N GLU A 56 9.67 7.39 -1.45
CA GLU A 56 8.63 8.21 -0.84
C GLU A 56 7.61 8.71 -1.87
N GLU A 57 8.03 9.09 -3.09
CA GLU A 57 7.09 9.41 -4.18
C GLU A 57 6.17 8.22 -4.50
N MET A 58 6.73 7.00 -4.61
CA MET A 58 5.96 5.79 -4.92
C MET A 58 4.96 5.43 -3.82
N GLU A 59 5.37 5.57 -2.57
CA GLU A 59 4.55 5.38 -1.39
C GLU A 59 3.40 6.39 -1.30
N ASN A 60 3.71 7.66 -1.49
CA ASN A 60 2.71 8.73 -1.51
C ASN A 60 1.71 8.54 -2.66
N GLU A 61 2.16 8.09 -3.85
CA GLU A 61 1.25 7.73 -4.93
C GLU A 61 0.29 6.59 -4.57
N ALA A 62 0.75 5.59 -3.82
CA ALA A 62 -0.09 4.50 -3.34
C ALA A 62 -1.13 4.99 -2.31
N LEU A 63 -0.72 5.80 -1.34
CA LEU A 63 -1.63 6.39 -0.36
C LEU A 63 -2.67 7.30 -1.02
N ASP A 64 -2.25 8.15 -1.95
CA ASP A 64 -3.14 9.06 -2.66
C ASP A 64 -4.17 8.30 -3.50
N TYR A 65 -3.76 7.20 -4.15
CA TYR A 65 -4.69 6.34 -4.87
C TYR A 65 -5.76 5.76 -3.93
N ILE A 66 -5.34 5.19 -2.80
CA ILE A 66 -6.24 4.60 -1.79
C ILE A 66 -7.23 5.66 -1.29
N LYS A 67 -6.74 6.85 -0.91
CA LYS A 67 -7.58 7.97 -0.44
C LYS A 67 -8.62 8.37 -1.48
N LYS A 68 -8.22 8.54 -2.74
CA LYS A 68 -9.11 8.93 -3.83
C LYS A 68 -10.20 7.90 -4.10
N ILE A 69 -9.86 6.61 -4.07
CA ILE A 69 -10.84 5.53 -4.24
C ILE A 69 -11.86 5.53 -3.11
N ILE A 70 -11.40 5.69 -1.87
CA ILE A 70 -12.30 5.75 -0.71
C ILE A 70 -13.22 6.96 -0.81
N GLU A 71 -12.67 8.14 -1.09
CA GLU A 71 -13.45 9.36 -1.25
C GLU A 71 -14.53 9.21 -2.33
N LYS A 72 -14.14 8.70 -3.50
CA LYS A 72 -15.02 8.48 -4.65
C LYS A 72 -16.24 7.59 -4.33
N TYR A 73 -16.08 6.62 -3.43
CA TYR A 73 -17.11 5.63 -3.11
C TYR A 73 -17.57 5.71 -1.65
N SER A 74 -17.44 6.88 -0.99
CA SER A 74 -17.77 7.05 0.44
C SER A 74 -19.18 7.59 0.72
N ASN A 75 -19.95 7.99 -0.29
CA ASN A 75 -21.29 8.55 -0.08
C ASN A 75 -22.29 8.20 -1.21
N PRO A 76 -23.18 7.21 -1.02
CA PRO A 76 -23.15 6.23 0.08
C PRO A 76 -21.90 5.34 -0.01
N VAL A 77 -21.49 4.74 1.12
CA VAL A 77 -20.29 3.90 1.14
C VAL A 77 -20.51 2.63 0.31
N ASP A 78 -19.69 2.41 -0.71
CA ASP A 78 -19.65 1.19 -1.52
C ASP A 78 -18.36 0.43 -1.24
N TYR A 79 -18.39 -0.39 -0.18
CA TYR A 79 -17.25 -1.18 0.28
C TYR A 79 -16.72 -2.13 -0.79
N TYR A 80 -17.61 -2.69 -1.62
CA TYR A 80 -17.23 -3.59 -2.70
C TYR A 80 -16.40 -2.88 -3.77
N LYS A 81 -16.85 -1.69 -4.23
CA LYS A 81 -16.08 -0.90 -5.21
C LYS A 81 -14.76 -0.40 -4.65
N ILE A 82 -14.71 0.01 -3.38
CA ILE A 82 -13.46 0.39 -2.73
C ILE A 82 -12.49 -0.79 -2.76
N LEU A 83 -12.94 -1.95 -2.30
CA LEU A 83 -12.12 -3.15 -2.20
C LEU A 83 -11.59 -3.60 -3.58
N ILE A 84 -12.46 -3.72 -4.59
CA ILE A 84 -12.02 -4.19 -5.92
C ILE A 84 -11.00 -3.25 -6.58
N ASN A 85 -11.19 -1.93 -6.46
CA ASN A 85 -10.23 -0.96 -7.03
C ASN A 85 -8.88 -1.01 -6.31
N ILE A 86 -8.87 -1.18 -4.98
CA ILE A 86 -7.63 -1.35 -4.21
C ILE A 86 -6.92 -2.65 -4.63
N ILE A 87 -7.65 -3.76 -4.76
CA ILE A 87 -7.09 -5.05 -5.18
C ILE A 87 -6.45 -4.95 -6.57
N GLU A 88 -7.17 -4.38 -7.54
CA GLU A 88 -6.68 -4.23 -8.90
C GLU A 88 -5.42 -3.36 -8.96
N TYR A 89 -5.40 -2.27 -8.20
CA TYR A 89 -4.23 -1.41 -8.07
C TYR A 89 -3.03 -2.14 -7.47
N VAL A 90 -3.25 -2.90 -6.40
CA VAL A 90 -2.20 -3.68 -5.75
C VAL A 90 -1.69 -4.77 -6.68
N LYS A 91 -2.57 -5.52 -7.37
CA LYS A 91 -2.16 -6.53 -8.36
C LYS A 91 -1.32 -5.92 -9.48
N GLY A 92 -1.69 -4.74 -9.98
CA GLY A 92 -0.93 -4.01 -11.01
C GLY A 92 0.46 -3.55 -10.55
N LYS A 93 0.70 -3.47 -9.23
CA LYS A 93 1.99 -3.09 -8.62
C LYS A 93 2.48 -4.14 -7.63
N LYS A 94 2.13 -5.42 -7.84
CA LYS A 94 2.30 -6.50 -6.87
C LYS A 94 3.72 -6.57 -6.32
N THR A 95 4.73 -6.55 -7.18
CA THR A 95 6.14 -6.66 -6.76
C THR A 95 6.53 -5.53 -5.81
N PHE A 96 6.12 -4.29 -6.09
CA PHE A 96 6.37 -3.16 -5.19
C PHE A 96 5.77 -3.41 -3.81
N PHE A 97 4.49 -3.80 -3.75
CA PHE A 97 3.82 -4.08 -2.49
C PHE A 97 4.44 -5.27 -1.74
N GLN A 98 4.84 -6.33 -2.43
CA GLN A 98 5.55 -7.47 -1.82
C GLN A 98 6.89 -7.03 -1.19
N GLN A 99 7.64 -6.15 -1.86
CA GLN A 99 8.91 -5.65 -1.29
C GLN A 99 8.69 -4.74 -0.09
N ILE A 100 7.64 -3.90 -0.11
CA ILE A 100 7.35 -2.95 0.97
C ILE A 100 6.72 -3.62 2.20
N PHE A 101 5.95 -4.69 2.00
CA PHE A 101 5.30 -5.42 3.09
C PHE A 101 6.08 -6.64 3.57
N GLY A 102 7.16 -7.02 2.89
CA GLY A 102 8.01 -8.14 3.27
C GLY A 102 8.93 -7.84 4.46
N GLU A 103 9.73 -8.83 4.83
CA GLU A 103 10.63 -8.80 6.00
C GLU A 103 11.57 -7.59 6.05
N ASN A 104 12.04 -7.12 4.89
CA ASN A 104 12.93 -5.96 4.76
C ASN A 104 12.21 -4.70 4.23
N GLY A 105 10.89 -4.65 4.40
CA GLY A 105 10.04 -3.58 3.92
C GLY A 105 10.13 -2.27 4.71
N ASP A 106 9.30 -1.30 4.33
CA ASP A 106 9.25 0.01 4.99
C ASP A 106 8.18 0.02 6.10
N ILE A 107 8.63 -0.18 7.34
CA ILE A 107 7.77 -0.15 8.53
C ILE A 107 7.12 1.23 8.73
N ALA A 108 7.81 2.31 8.38
CA ALA A 108 7.28 3.67 8.53
C ALA A 108 6.10 3.86 7.57
N PHE A 109 6.22 3.40 6.33
CA PHE A 109 5.12 3.39 5.38
C PHE A 109 3.93 2.53 5.84
N ILE A 110 4.17 1.31 6.30
CA ILE A 110 3.10 0.42 6.80
C ILE A 110 2.36 1.09 7.96
N ASN A 111 3.08 1.74 8.88
CA ASN A 111 2.49 2.47 9.99
C ASN A 111 1.68 3.68 9.52
N LYS A 112 2.20 4.45 8.56
CA LYS A 112 1.49 5.57 7.93
C LYS A 112 0.19 5.09 7.28
N LEU A 113 0.25 4.00 6.52
CA LEU A 113 -0.93 3.38 5.90
C LEU A 113 -1.96 2.91 6.96
N LYS A 114 -1.53 2.22 8.02
CA LYS A 114 -2.40 1.82 9.14
C LYS A 114 -3.12 3.01 9.77
N GLN A 115 -2.40 4.11 10.00
CA GLN A 115 -2.99 5.33 10.57
C GLN A 115 -4.03 5.95 9.62
N GLU A 116 -3.74 6.04 8.33
CA GLU A 116 -4.70 6.57 7.35
C GLU A 116 -5.93 5.67 7.23
N MET A 117 -5.76 4.34 7.19
CA MET A 117 -6.87 3.39 7.18
C MET A 117 -7.72 3.47 8.46
N LYS A 118 -7.10 3.67 9.63
CA LYS A 118 -7.81 3.90 10.91
C LYS A 118 -8.68 5.16 10.85
N LYS A 119 -8.12 6.28 10.37
CA LYS A 119 -8.87 7.54 10.20
C LYS A 119 -10.07 7.36 9.28
N ILE A 120 -9.88 6.66 8.16
CA ILE A 120 -10.95 6.34 7.21
C ILE A 120 -12.04 5.49 7.89
N PHE A 121 -11.65 4.41 8.55
CA PHE A 121 -12.58 3.47 9.18
C PHE A 121 -13.48 4.18 10.20
N ILE A 122 -12.89 5.02 11.07
CA ILE A 122 -13.62 5.82 12.04
C ILE A 122 -14.60 6.79 11.35
N ARG A 123 -14.16 7.43 10.26
CA ARG A 123 -14.98 8.40 9.52
C ARG A 123 -16.19 7.75 8.82
N THR A 124 -16.02 6.56 8.25
CA THR A 124 -17.07 5.87 7.47
C THR A 124 -18.01 5.03 8.32
N ASN A 125 -17.63 4.68 9.56
CA ASN A 125 -18.40 3.80 10.45
C ASN A 125 -18.87 4.53 11.72
N LYS A 126 -19.54 5.68 11.55
CA LYS A 126 -20.02 6.50 12.67
C LYS A 126 -21.09 5.82 13.54
N ASP A 127 -21.75 4.81 12.99
CA ASP A 127 -22.88 4.10 13.60
C ASP A 127 -22.46 2.86 14.41
N ILE A 128 -21.18 2.46 14.40
CA ILE A 128 -20.68 1.39 15.28
C ILE A 128 -20.78 1.90 16.73
N PRO A 129 -21.49 1.20 17.64
CA PRO A 129 -21.93 1.73 18.92
C PRO A 129 -20.80 2.39 19.70
N GLN A 130 -20.94 3.70 19.88
CA GLN A 130 -19.96 4.59 20.47
C GLN A 130 -19.87 4.35 21.99
N LYS A 131 -19.01 3.42 22.41
CA LYS A 131 -18.21 3.69 23.61
C LYS A 131 -17.06 4.58 23.12
N GLY A 132 -17.32 5.89 23.03
CA GLY A 132 -16.33 6.87 22.59
C GLY A 132 -15.04 6.81 23.40
N GLY A 133 -14.00 7.50 22.94
CA GLY A 133 -12.67 7.48 23.57
C GLY A 133 -11.85 6.25 23.19
N ILE A 134 -11.07 5.72 24.13
CA ILE A 134 -10.04 4.70 23.86
C ILE A 134 -10.59 3.42 23.22
N PHE A 135 -11.85 3.06 23.49
CA PHE A 135 -12.44 1.83 22.96
C PHE A 135 -12.68 1.92 21.44
N GLN A 136 -13.23 3.02 20.93
CA GLN A 136 -13.40 3.24 19.49
C GLN A 136 -12.05 3.21 18.77
N GLU A 137 -11.05 3.86 19.37
CA GLU A 137 -9.70 3.88 18.84
C GLU A 137 -9.05 2.49 18.81
N ALA A 138 -9.16 1.73 19.89
CA ALA A 138 -8.63 0.38 20.00
C ALA A 138 -9.34 -0.58 19.04
N PHE A 139 -10.66 -0.47 18.93
CA PHE A 139 -11.44 -1.27 17.98
C PHE A 139 -11.05 -0.99 16.53
N ALA A 140 -10.93 0.29 16.15
CA ALA A 140 -10.46 0.65 14.82
C ALA A 140 -9.03 0.13 14.54
N SER A 141 -8.14 0.25 15.53
CA SER A 141 -6.78 -0.33 15.44
C SER A 141 -6.80 -1.85 15.26
N PHE A 142 -7.68 -2.55 15.97
CA PHE A 142 -7.85 -4.01 15.85
C PHE A 142 -8.32 -4.39 14.44
N ILE A 143 -9.39 -3.77 13.93
CA ILE A 143 -9.94 -4.07 12.59
C ILE A 143 -8.90 -3.78 11.50
N VAL A 144 -8.24 -2.62 11.56
CA VAL A 144 -7.23 -2.25 10.56
C VAL A 144 -6.03 -3.19 10.64
N SER A 145 -5.56 -3.54 11.85
CA SER A 145 -4.42 -4.44 11.99
C SER A 145 -4.74 -5.85 11.50
N GLY A 146 -5.93 -6.36 11.79
CA GLY A 146 -6.42 -7.64 11.27
C GLY A 146 -6.49 -7.64 9.74
N GLY A 147 -7.12 -6.61 9.15
CA GLY A 147 -7.19 -6.47 7.70
C GLY A 147 -5.82 -6.36 7.03
N MET A 148 -4.87 -5.65 7.65
CA MET A 148 -3.49 -5.56 7.18
C MET A 148 -2.76 -6.90 7.25
N GLY A 149 -3.02 -7.72 8.27
CA GLY A 149 -2.48 -9.08 8.36
C GLY A 149 -3.00 -9.99 7.24
N VAL A 150 -4.31 -9.96 6.97
CA VAL A 150 -4.91 -10.70 5.83
C VAL A 150 -4.32 -10.24 4.51
N PHE A 151 -4.14 -8.92 4.34
CA PHE A 151 -3.57 -8.35 3.13
C PHE A 151 -2.10 -8.76 2.93
N GLN A 152 -1.30 -8.78 4.00
CA GLN A 152 0.09 -9.21 3.95
C GLN A 152 0.20 -10.69 3.58
N GLU A 153 -0.56 -11.57 4.24
CA GLU A 153 -0.62 -13.00 3.89
C GLU A 153 -1.00 -13.19 2.41
N TRP A 154 -2.02 -12.45 1.94
CA TRP A 154 -2.44 -12.50 0.55
C TRP A 154 -1.34 -12.06 -0.45
N LEU A 155 -0.52 -11.07 -0.10
CA LEU A 155 0.64 -10.66 -0.90
C LEU A 155 1.73 -11.75 -0.94
N GLU A 156 1.99 -12.40 0.20
CA GLU A 156 2.95 -13.50 0.33
C GLU A 156 2.51 -14.71 -0.50
N GLN A 157 1.22 -15.01 -0.53
CA GLN A 157 0.59 -16.02 -1.40
C GLN A 157 0.41 -15.55 -2.85
N ASN A 158 1.24 -14.61 -3.31
CA ASN A 158 1.27 -14.14 -4.70
C ASN A 158 -0.04 -13.50 -5.21
N CYS A 159 -0.84 -12.92 -4.32
CA CYS A 159 -2.19 -12.38 -4.57
C CYS A 159 -3.25 -13.44 -4.91
N GLU A 160 -3.05 -14.65 -4.39
CA GLU A 160 -3.99 -15.78 -4.46
C GLU A 160 -4.34 -16.29 -3.05
N PRO A 161 -5.54 -16.84 -2.82
CA PRO A 161 -6.72 -16.83 -3.72
C PRO A 161 -7.28 -15.40 -3.85
N PRO A 162 -8.35 -15.15 -4.63
CA PRO A 162 -9.02 -13.84 -4.63
C PRO A 162 -9.33 -13.37 -3.20
N ILE A 163 -8.93 -12.15 -2.84
CA ILE A 163 -8.98 -11.69 -1.44
C ILE A 163 -10.40 -11.71 -0.84
N HIS A 164 -11.46 -11.64 -1.67
CA HIS A 164 -12.84 -11.77 -1.20
C HIS A 164 -13.11 -13.15 -0.59
N THR A 165 -12.45 -14.20 -1.07
CA THR A 165 -12.49 -15.54 -0.48
C THR A 165 -11.87 -15.54 0.91
N LEU A 166 -10.73 -14.86 1.08
CA LEU A 166 -10.10 -14.70 2.40
C LEU A 166 -11.00 -13.91 3.34
N ILE A 167 -11.55 -12.77 2.90
CA ILE A 167 -12.45 -11.94 3.70
C ILE A 167 -13.69 -12.74 4.16
N TYR A 168 -14.30 -13.51 3.27
CA TYR A 168 -15.43 -14.37 3.60
C TYR A 168 -15.06 -15.42 4.64
N GLN A 169 -13.94 -16.12 4.46
CA GLN A 169 -13.47 -17.14 5.40
C GLN A 169 -13.14 -16.54 6.78
N PHE A 170 -12.51 -15.37 6.83
CA PHE A 170 -12.25 -14.66 8.08
C PHE A 170 -13.54 -14.28 8.80
N TYR A 171 -14.51 -13.70 8.08
CA TYR A 171 -15.80 -13.34 8.65
C TYR A 171 -16.55 -14.57 9.21
N ASP A 172 -16.63 -15.65 8.42
CA ASP A 172 -17.27 -16.90 8.83
C ASP A 172 -16.59 -17.49 10.09
N THR A 173 -15.26 -17.49 10.13
CA THR A 173 -14.50 -18.00 11.28
C THR A 173 -14.70 -17.15 12.54
N PHE A 174 -14.62 -15.81 12.42
CA PHE A 174 -14.87 -14.90 13.55
C PHE A 174 -16.30 -15.06 14.10
N SER A 175 -17.30 -15.26 13.23
CA SER A 175 -18.69 -15.48 13.65
C SER A 175 -18.87 -16.75 14.50
N LYS A 176 -18.03 -17.77 14.28
CA LYS A 176 -18.08 -19.06 15.00
C LYS A 176 -17.32 -19.07 16.32
N ILE A 177 -16.30 -18.21 16.47
CA ILE A 177 -15.48 -18.11 17.70
C ILE A 177 -16.12 -17.19 18.75
N THR A 178 -17.03 -16.31 18.35
CA THR A 178 -17.64 -15.31 19.23
C THR A 178 -18.99 -15.77 19.83
N ILE A 179 -19.22 -17.08 19.91
CA ILE A 179 -20.35 -17.74 20.60
C ILE A 179 -19.75 -18.64 21.69
#